data_AF-A0A1H2S6Z0-F1
#
_entry.id   AF-A0A1H2S6Z0-F1
#
_cell.length_a   1.000
_cell.length_b   1.000
_cell.length_c   1.000
_cell.angle_alpha   90.00
_cell.angle_beta   90.00
_cell.angle_gamma   90.00
#
_symmetry.space_group_name_H-M   'P 1'
#
loop_
_entity.id
_entity.type
_entity.pdbx_description
1 polymer ?
#
loop_
_entity_poly.entity_id
_entity_poly.type
_entity_poly.pdbx_seq_one_letter_code
_entity_poly.pdbx_strand_id
1 'polypeptide(L)' 'MKLTEKEEELIIAIRNFREAQHNPSWELEWYARRIFEELLDGEDDEARKALLKKERSKKKNNN' A
#
# COMPACT_ATOMS: atom_id res chain seq x y z
N MET A 1 -11.84 18.73 5.87
CA MET A 1 -10.55 18.08 6.19
C MET A 1 -9.60 18.44 5.06
N LYS A 2 -8.36 18.82 5.37
CA LYS A 2 -7.35 19.11 4.36
C LYS A 2 -6.51 17.85 4.18
N LEU A 3 -6.31 17.40 2.94
CA LEU A 3 -5.48 16.24 2.65
C LEU A 3 -4.02 16.57 2.95
N THR A 4 -3.26 15.56 3.37
CA THR A 4 -1.80 15.63 3.44
C THR A 4 -1.20 15.47 2.04
N GLU A 5 0.03 15.97 1.86
CA GLU A 5 0.72 15.88 0.57
C GLU A 5 0.85 14.43 0.07
N LYS A 6 1.10 13.47 0.97
CA LYS A 6 1.20 12.04 0.61
C LYS A 6 -0.14 11.42 0.22
N GLU A 7 -1.24 11.84 0.84
CA GLU A 7 -2.58 11.39 0.43
C GLU A 7 -2.95 11.93 -0.95
N GLU A 8 -2.62 13.19 -1.23
CA GLU A 8 -2.79 13.79 -2.57
C GLU A 8 -1.95 13.04 -3.61
N GLU A 9 -0.70 12.71 -3.29
CA GLU A 9 0.20 11.96 -4.16
C GLU A 9 -0.33 10.55 -4.47
N LEU A 10 -0.87 9.85 -3.45
CA LEU A 10 -1.52 8.55 -3.64
C LEU A 10 -2.73 8.65 -4.59
N ILE A 11 -3.58 9.66 -4.39
CA ILE A 11 -4.77 9.89 -5.23
C ILE A 11 -4.36 10.11 -6.69
N ILE A 12 -3.32 10.92 -6.92
CA ILE A 12 -2.78 11.17 -8.27
C ILE A 12 -2.20 9.89 -8.87
N ALA A 13 -1.44 9.10 -8.11
CA ALA A 13 -0.86 7.84 -8.59
C ALA A 13 -1.93 6.82 -9.01
N ILE A 14 -2.99 6.65 -8.21
CA ILE A 14 -4.12 5.78 -8.53
C ILE A 14 -4.86 6.28 -9.77
N ARG A 15 -5.06 7.60 -9.89
CA ARG A 15 -5.71 8.19 -11.06
C ARG A 15 -4.90 7.92 -12.33
N ASN A 16 -3.59 8.12 -12.29
CA ASN A 16 -2.69 7.85 -13.41
C ASN A 16 -2.70 6.36 -13.79
N PHE A 17 -2.68 5.46 -12.81
CA PHE A 17 -2.80 4.02 -13.06
C PHE A 17 -4.13 3.65 -13.74
N ARG A 18 -5.24 4.27 -13.32
CA ARG A 18 -6.56 4.06 -13.92
C ARG A 18 -6.69 4.68 -15.32
N GLU A 19 -6.06 5.82 -15.57
CA GLU A 19 -6.03 6.43 -16.90
C GLU A 19 -5.10 5.64 -17.86
N ALA A 20 -4.08 4.95 -17.31
CA ALA A 20 -3.20 4.06 -18.04
C ALA A 20 -3.82 2.68 -18.39
N GLN A 21 -5.12 2.45 -18.19
CA GLN A 21 -5.78 1.16 -18.44
C GLN A 21 -5.65 0.60 -19.87
N HIS A 22 -5.27 1.41 -20.87
CA HIS A 22 -4.92 0.91 -22.20
C HIS A 22 -3.51 0.29 -22.29
N ASN A 23 -2.63 0.57 -21.33
CA ASN A 23 -1.33 -0.05 -21.16
C ASN A 23 -0.91 0.03 -19.68
N PRO A 24 -1.45 -0.83 -18.80
CA PRO A 24 -1.20 -0.73 -17.36
C PRO A 24 0.30 -0.94 -17.10
N SER A 25 1.00 0.14 -16.75
CA SER A 25 2.41 0.04 -16.36
C SER A 25 2.50 -0.53 -14.96
N TRP A 26 3.20 -1.66 -14.83
CA TRP A 26 3.62 -2.24 -13.56
C TRP A 26 4.26 -1.20 -12.62
N GLU A 27 4.96 -0.21 -13.19
CA GLU A 27 5.61 0.84 -12.44
C GLU A 27 4.61 1.78 -11.75
N LEU A 28 3.47 2.07 -12.39
CA LEU A 28 2.41 2.89 -11.82
C LEU A 28 1.70 2.17 -10.67
N GLU A 29 1.46 0.86 -10.83
CA GLU A 29 0.92 0.04 -9.74
C GLU A 29 1.89 -0.04 -8.56
N TRP A 30 3.17 -0.29 -8.85
CA TRP A 30 4.21 -0.35 -7.83
C TRP A 30 4.34 0.97 -7.07
N TYR A 31 4.33 2.09 -7.78
CA TYR A 31 4.41 3.42 -7.18
C TYR A 31 3.21 3.75 -6.29
N ALA A 32 1.98 3.48 -6.76
CA ALA A 32 0.77 3.66 -5.96
C ALA A 32 0.79 2.78 -4.69
N ARG A 33 1.22 1.51 -4.82
CA ARG A 33 1.37 0.60 -3.66
C ARG A 33 2.40 1.10 -2.67
N ARG A 34 3.54 1.60 -3.14
CA ARG A 34 4.59 2.13 -2.26
C ARG A 34 4.08 3.30 -1.41
N ILE A 35 3.40 4.29 -2.03
CA ILE A 35 2.87 5.44 -1.28
C ILE A 35 1.84 5.00 -0.26
N PHE A 36 0.97 4.07 -0.64
CA PHE A 36 -0.01 3.48 0.28
C PHE A 36 0.65 2.77 1.46
N GLU A 37 1.71 1.99 1.22
CA GLU A 37 2.48 1.34 2.28
C GLU A 37 3.19 2.35 3.18
N GLU A 38 3.76 3.43 2.62
CA GLU A 38 4.39 4.49 3.40
C GLU A 38 3.40 5.27 4.26
N LEU A 39 2.15 5.44 3.79
CA LEU A 39 1.07 6.04 4.57
C LEU A 39 0.65 5.11 5.73
N LEU A 40 0.55 3.81 5.48
CA LEU A 40 0.21 2.82 6.52
C LEU A 40 1.32 2.61 7.55
N ASP A 41 2.58 2.55 7.12
CA ASP A 41 3.73 2.37 8.02
C ASP A 41 4.01 3.63 8.85
N GLY A 42 3.56 4.80 8.39
CA GLY A 42 3.64 6.06 9.15
C GLY A 42 2.70 6.13 10.35
N GLU A 43 1.61 5.37 10.37
CA GLU A 43 0.60 5.41 11.45
C GLU A 43 0.54 4.14 12.33
N ASP A 44 0.87 2.94 11.82
CA ASP A 44 0.49 1.68 12.48
C ASP A 44 1.56 0.56 12.46
N ASP A 45 2.80 0.94 12.78
CA ASP A 45 3.96 0.04 12.76
C ASP A 45 3.84 -1.16 13.76
N GLU A 46 3.00 -1.04 14.80
CA GLU A 46 2.71 -2.12 15.76
C GLU A 46 1.64 -3.11 15.25
N ALA A 47 0.53 -2.61 14.71
CA ALA A 47 -0.62 -3.44 14.29
C ALA A 47 -0.29 -4.31 13.07
N ARG A 48 0.48 -3.77 12.11
CA ARG A 48 0.94 -4.49 10.92
C ARG A 48 2.00 -5.54 11.27
N LYS A 49 2.96 -5.23 12.15
CA LYS A 49 3.92 -6.23 12.68
C LYS A 49 3.20 -7.36 13.43
N ALA A 50 2.17 -7.03 14.20
CA ALA A 50 1.35 -8.03 14.90
C ALA A 50 0.59 -8.95 13.91
N LEU A 51 -0.02 -8.39 12.86
CA LEU A 51 -0.69 -9.16 11.80
C LEU A 51 0.29 -10.06 11.03
N LEU A 52 1.42 -9.53 10.58
CA LEU A 52 2.45 -10.31 9.88
C LEU A 52 3.02 -11.45 10.74
N LYS A 53 3.19 -11.22 12.05
CA LYS A 53 3.62 -12.25 13.00
C LYS A 53 2.56 -13.34 13.20
N LYS A 54 1.27 -12.96 13.22
CA LYS A 54 0.13 -13.88 13.36
C LYS A 54 -0.02 -14.77 12.13
N GLU A 55 0.11 -14.20 10.93
CA GLU A 55 0.05 -14.94 9.66
C GLU A 55 1.25 -15.89 9.49
N ARG A 56 2.47 -15.45 9.86
CA ARG A 56 3.66 -16.33 9.89
C ARG A 56 3.51 -17.50 10.86
N SER A 57 2.82 -17.30 11.99
CA SER A 57 2.60 -18.35 13.00
C SER A 57 1.57 -19.37 12.55
N LYS A 58 0.47 -18.95 11.89
CA LYS A 58 -0.51 -19.88 11.30
C LYS A 58 0.10 -20.80 10.24
N LYS A 59 1.01 -20.28 9.42
CA LYS A 59 1.66 -21.05 8.34
C LYS A 59 2.60 -22.14 8.86
N LYS A 60 3.12 -22.01 10.08
CA LYS A 60 3.98 -23.02 10.74
C LYS A 60 3.21 -24.16 11.40
N ASN A 61 1.94 -23.96 11.76
CA ASN A 61 1.15 -24.96 12.47
C ASN A 61 0.36 -25.90 11.53
N ASN A 62 0.40 -25.67 10.22
CA ASN A 62 -0.30 -26.47 9.21
C ASN A 62 0.65 -27.39 8.42
N ASN A 63 1.83 -27.71 8.95
CA ASN A 63 2.84 -28.54 8.28
C ASN A 63 3.37 -29.63 9.23
#